data_AF-A0A350H5U6-F1
#
_entry.id   AF-A0A350H5U6-F1
#
_cell.length_a   1.000
_cell.length_b   1.000
_cell.length_c   1.000
_cell.angle_alpha   90.00
_cell.angle_beta   90.00
_cell.angle_gamma   90.00
#
_symmetry.space_group_name_H-M   'P 1'
#
loop_
_entity.id
_entity.type
_entity.pdbx_description
1 polymer ?
#
loop_
_entity_poly.entity_id
_entity_poly.type
_entity_poly.pdbx_seq_one_letter_code
_entity_poly.pdbx_strand_id
1 'polypeptide(L)'
;MRIRKSILTLFAAISIATTSINPVNIYAWGHDLSGEYSNDMFSPINTKAHINEHYNYSINTSSSDYIKYTGKELSNVPILYTSDTDGEYVLRDGIDYKIIGYIKVNDIDHDPSDTPFTKGRPTEPGYYKILIEGINSFKGKESINIAIVEPTELSFYDFRITDNLFINSGQIELEMYYYDSEKQKDEHITLTNGKDFTFNGWASEDNYKKNRKNLDKIKWAKTKVDNTGFYYFKITGISEFKNQIIIPDFYLYGAKDISNYEFSIRPHYNTQTKEFEPRLLSKYLTEGKNYSVSYCSRSEISEDEIDMGISDKHNWKPGYPKKTGNYAFMIKGKNEYKGYNAFTVHYSKTLNPQIIEKANLNTTITFAEGKTLAICPKKTGEYTIKTTAYANATSALYTNIYDSTFKSITETMVEADTTVSSSIKVNLNAGEVYYLTLNTSLNNNKQIPCTINIDGSYAYKKPKTIVRNNCIYSITKHADKNGKNGEVAVIGLKKKSAKKVTISNYIKINGKKYKVTHIDYNAFINNKKITTVKTGNSVLSICAGAFAGCKKLKTLVLGKNIKSIEKKALHRTSGKKLTIKVPKKYKKTYTKLIKSAKTNNYVVK
;
A
#
# COMPACT_ATOMS: atom_id res chain seq x y z
N MET A 1 -39.83 -9.67 -42.89
CA MET A 1 -40.99 -9.09 -42.18
C MET A 1 -41.02 -9.72 -40.79
N ARG A 2 -40.65 -9.14 -39.63
CA ARG A 2 -40.28 -7.83 -39.07
C ARG A 2 -39.06 -8.09 -38.15
N ILE A 3 -37.86 -7.53 -38.32
CA ILE A 3 -37.32 -6.24 -37.81
C ILE A 3 -37.99 -5.69 -36.52
N ARG A 4 -37.25 -5.68 -35.39
CA ARG A 4 -36.75 -4.47 -34.67
C ARG A 4 -36.08 -4.79 -33.32
N LYS A 5 -34.85 -4.26 -33.18
CA LYS A 5 -34.21 -3.57 -32.03
C LYS A 5 -34.26 -4.29 -30.66
N SER A 6 -33.12 -4.58 -30.02
CA SER A 6 -32.34 -3.53 -29.36
C SER A 6 -30.85 -3.88 -29.17
N ILE A 7 -30.00 -3.08 -29.80
CA ILE A 7 -28.65 -2.73 -29.36
C ILE A 7 -28.83 -1.66 -28.27
N LEU A 8 -28.35 -1.88 -27.05
CA LEU A 8 -27.66 -0.92 -26.17
C LEU A 8 -27.59 -1.47 -24.73
N THR A 9 -26.42 -1.26 -24.11
CA THR A 9 -26.15 -1.25 -22.66
C THR A 9 -25.96 -2.60 -21.94
N LEU A 10 -24.71 -3.07 -21.88
CA LEU A 10 -24.09 -3.41 -20.58
C LEU A 10 -22.55 -3.26 -20.66
N PHE A 11 -22.10 -2.02 -20.85
CA PHE A 11 -20.83 -1.57 -20.28
C PHE A 11 -21.13 -1.15 -18.85
N ALA A 12 -21.03 -2.08 -17.90
CA ALA A 12 -21.02 -1.76 -16.48
C ALA A 12 -20.33 -2.90 -15.70
N ALA A 13 -19.18 -2.58 -15.13
CA ALA A 13 -18.61 -3.19 -13.93
C ALA A 13 -18.44 -4.72 -13.92
N ILE A 14 -17.43 -5.22 -14.63
CA ILE A 14 -16.58 -6.28 -14.07
C ILE A 14 -15.34 -5.58 -13.51
N SER A 15 -15.55 -4.91 -12.38
CA SER A 15 -14.49 -4.62 -11.42
C SER A 15 -14.54 -5.76 -10.42
N ILE A 16 -14.05 -6.94 -10.81
CA ILE A 16 -13.73 -7.95 -9.82
C ILE A 16 -12.54 -7.38 -9.07
N ALA A 17 -12.75 -7.05 -7.81
CA ALA A 17 -11.69 -6.79 -6.86
C ALA A 17 -10.92 -8.11 -6.69
N THR A 18 -9.84 -8.28 -7.44
CA THR A 18 -8.71 -9.11 -7.01
C THR A 18 -7.71 -8.14 -6.40
N THR A 19 -7.90 -7.86 -5.12
CA THR A 19 -6.86 -7.29 -4.26
C THR A 19 -5.77 -8.33 -4.05
N SER A 20 -4.54 -7.82 -3.92
CA SER A 20 -3.27 -8.53 -4.00
C SER A 20 -2.94 -9.00 -5.42
N ILE A 21 -1.84 -8.49 -5.99
CA ILE A 21 -0.55 -9.19 -6.01
C ILE A 21 0.53 -8.13 -6.15
N ASN A 22 1.38 -8.08 -5.13
CA ASN A 22 2.55 -7.21 -5.04
C ASN A 22 3.50 -7.46 -6.21
N PRO A 23 3.86 -6.43 -7.01
CA PRO A 23 5.10 -6.46 -7.77
C PRO A 23 6.21 -6.01 -6.80
N VAL A 24 6.83 -6.98 -6.12
CA VAL A 24 8.05 -6.85 -5.30
C VAL A 24 7.96 -5.77 -4.22
N ASN A 25 7.37 -6.14 -3.10
CA ASN A 25 7.60 -5.47 -1.83
C ASN A 25 8.90 -6.03 -1.24
N ILE A 26 9.91 -5.18 -1.12
CA ILE A 26 10.99 -5.42 -0.15
C ILE A 26 10.33 -5.16 1.21
N TYR A 27 9.82 -6.23 1.82
CA TYR A 27 9.35 -6.18 3.20
C TYR A 27 10.53 -5.81 4.08
N ALA A 28 10.46 -4.63 4.67
CA ALA A 28 11.28 -4.26 5.79
C ALA A 28 10.38 -4.32 7.03
N TRP A 29 10.54 -5.43 7.74
CA TRP A 29 10.20 -5.69 9.16
C TRP A 29 8.80 -6.21 9.47
N GLY A 30 8.78 -7.21 10.35
CA GLY A 30 7.61 -7.72 11.07
C GLY A 30 7.09 -9.05 10.53
N HIS A 31 7.53 -10.15 11.18
CA HIS A 31 6.90 -11.46 11.28
C HIS A 31 6.34 -12.13 10.01
N ASP A 32 6.85 -13.34 9.78
CA ASP A 32 6.32 -14.33 8.86
C ASP A 32 4.79 -14.44 8.96
N LEU A 33 4.07 -13.93 7.97
CA LEU A 33 2.64 -14.18 7.75
C LEU A 33 2.47 -15.05 6.50
N SER A 34 3.37 -16.02 6.31
CA SER A 34 3.16 -17.13 5.38
C SER A 34 2.40 -18.25 6.11
N GLY A 35 1.12 -18.01 6.39
CA GLY A 35 0.20 -19.04 6.84
C GLY A 35 -0.21 -19.99 5.70
N GLU A 36 0.76 -20.58 4.99
CA GLU A 36 0.57 -21.89 4.36
C GLU A 36 1.27 -22.89 5.28
N TYR A 37 0.62 -23.22 6.40
CA TYR A 37 1.05 -24.36 7.19
C TYR A 37 0.88 -25.60 6.31
N SER A 38 2.00 -26.24 5.97
CA SER A 38 2.03 -27.46 5.19
C SER A 38 1.22 -28.55 5.89
N ASN A 39 0.56 -29.41 5.10
CA ASN A 39 -0.06 -30.65 5.55
C ASN A 39 0.93 -31.65 6.19
N ASP A 40 2.19 -31.26 6.43
CA ASP A 40 3.28 -32.12 6.90
C ASP A 40 3.55 -32.02 8.42
N MET A 41 2.73 -31.31 9.21
CA MET A 41 2.92 -31.21 10.67
C MET A 41 2.44 -32.44 11.49
N PHE A 42 2.02 -33.53 10.85
CA PHE A 42 1.66 -34.76 11.55
C PHE A 42 2.88 -35.64 11.84
N SER A 43 3.82 -35.15 12.66
CA SER A 43 4.85 -36.03 13.21
C SER A 43 4.26 -36.80 14.39
N PRO A 44 4.25 -38.15 14.39
CA PRO A 44 3.69 -38.93 15.50
C PRO A 44 4.53 -38.71 16.76
N ILE A 45 3.91 -38.15 17.80
CA ILE A 45 4.52 -38.02 19.13
C ILE A 45 4.73 -39.42 19.70
N ASN A 46 5.98 -39.74 20.02
CA ASN A 46 6.37 -41.01 20.61
C ASN A 46 6.66 -40.90 22.13
N THR A 47 6.16 -39.85 22.79
CA THR A 47 6.35 -39.62 24.23
C THR A 47 5.00 -39.55 24.96
N LYS A 48 4.93 -40.24 26.10
CA LYS A 48 3.77 -40.21 27.01
C LYS A 48 3.70 -38.83 27.70
N ALA A 49 3.03 -37.86 27.09
CA ALA A 49 2.91 -36.51 27.62
C ALA A 49 1.73 -36.39 28.60
N HIS A 50 1.89 -35.59 29.66
CA HIS A 50 0.78 -35.20 30.54
C HIS A 50 0.13 -33.92 29.99
N ILE A 51 -1.20 -33.93 29.86
CA ILE A 51 -1.98 -32.71 29.77
C ILE A 51 -1.89 -32.03 31.15
N ASN A 52 -1.08 -30.98 31.24
CA ASN A 52 -0.75 -30.27 32.48
C ASN A 52 -0.95 -28.75 32.32
N GLU A 53 -1.19 -28.07 33.45
CA GLU A 53 -1.46 -26.63 33.60
C GLU A 53 -0.25 -25.72 33.24
N HIS A 54 0.92 -26.30 32.98
CA HIS A 54 2.14 -25.57 32.59
C HIS A 54 2.34 -25.44 31.08
N TYR A 55 1.40 -25.94 30.28
CA TYR A 55 1.44 -25.83 28.83
C TYR A 55 0.35 -24.90 28.31
N ASN A 56 0.62 -24.19 27.22
CA ASN A 56 -0.40 -23.40 26.55
C ASN A 56 -1.18 -24.29 25.58
N TYR A 57 -2.51 -24.25 25.71
CA TYR A 57 -3.44 -24.91 24.81
C TYR A 57 -4.29 -23.85 24.13
N SER A 58 -4.43 -23.95 22.82
CA SER A 58 -5.33 -23.11 22.03
C SER A 58 -6.00 -23.96 20.97
N ILE A 59 -6.98 -23.43 20.25
CA ILE A 59 -7.50 -24.11 19.07
C ILE A 59 -6.47 -23.95 17.94
N ASN A 60 -6.07 -25.06 17.31
CA ASN A 60 -5.11 -25.02 16.19
C ASN A 60 -5.77 -24.52 14.90
N THR A 61 -6.04 -23.22 14.84
CA THR A 61 -6.70 -22.60 13.70
C THR A 61 -6.13 -21.22 13.45
N SER A 62 -5.98 -20.87 12.17
CA SER A 62 -5.70 -19.50 11.76
C SER A 62 -6.88 -18.55 12.01
N SER A 63 -8.03 -19.12 12.38
CA SER A 63 -9.34 -18.48 12.46
C SER A 63 -9.78 -18.06 13.87
N SER A 64 -8.84 -17.91 14.81
CA SER A 64 -9.02 -17.33 16.15
C SER A 64 -10.16 -17.96 16.95
N ASP A 65 -9.97 -19.11 17.61
CA ASP A 65 -10.90 -19.75 18.58
C ASP A 65 -12.41 -19.90 18.22
N TYR A 66 -12.82 -19.54 17.00
CA TYR A 66 -14.19 -19.54 16.50
C TYR A 66 -14.48 -20.82 15.72
N ILE A 67 -15.42 -21.62 16.22
CA ILE A 67 -15.84 -22.90 15.62
C ILE A 67 -17.26 -22.75 15.09
N LYS A 68 -17.48 -23.07 13.82
CA LYS A 68 -18.81 -23.00 13.20
C LYS A 68 -19.80 -23.93 13.89
N TYR A 69 -20.98 -23.40 14.21
CA TYR A 69 -22.12 -24.20 14.62
C TYR A 69 -22.66 -25.00 13.42
N THR A 70 -22.78 -26.31 13.61
CA THR A 70 -23.23 -27.26 12.55
C THR A 70 -24.68 -27.71 12.75
N GLY A 71 -25.39 -27.11 13.72
CA GLY A 71 -26.72 -27.56 14.12
C GLY A 71 -26.72 -28.82 15.01
N LYS A 72 -25.55 -29.26 15.47
CA LYS A 72 -25.35 -30.48 16.27
C LYS A 72 -24.39 -30.23 17.43
N GLU A 73 -24.25 -31.24 18.29
CA GLU A 73 -23.23 -31.28 19.35
C GLU A 73 -21.81 -31.09 18.77
N LEU A 74 -20.99 -30.28 19.44
CA LEU A 74 -19.63 -29.97 19.03
C LEU A 74 -18.78 -31.23 18.82
N SER A 75 -18.07 -31.36 17.70
CA SER A 75 -17.17 -32.48 17.43
C SER A 75 -15.92 -32.02 16.68
N ASN A 76 -14.86 -32.85 16.72
CA ASN A 76 -13.62 -32.68 15.94
C ASN A 76 -12.93 -31.34 16.18
N VAL A 77 -12.69 -30.98 17.43
CA VAL A 77 -11.95 -29.74 17.76
C VAL A 77 -10.44 -30.03 17.69
N PRO A 78 -9.67 -29.40 16.78
CA PRO A 78 -8.23 -29.54 16.78
C PRO A 78 -7.62 -28.64 17.87
N ILE A 79 -6.89 -29.22 18.80
CA ILE A 79 -6.26 -28.45 19.89
C ILE A 79 -4.76 -28.34 19.61
N LEU A 80 -4.25 -27.12 19.51
CA LEU A 80 -2.83 -26.85 19.53
C LEU A 80 -2.31 -27.00 20.96
N TYR A 81 -1.28 -27.79 21.11
CA TYR A 81 -0.49 -27.96 22.33
C TYR A 81 0.90 -27.42 22.05
N THR A 82 1.35 -26.43 22.83
CA THR A 82 2.72 -25.90 22.73
C THR A 82 3.47 -26.18 24.00
N SER A 83 4.62 -26.85 23.91
CA SER A 83 5.54 -27.04 25.03
C SER A 83 6.80 -26.20 24.88
N ASP A 84 7.28 -25.66 26.00
CA ASP A 84 8.50 -24.83 26.04
C ASP A 84 9.76 -25.57 25.56
N THR A 85 9.75 -26.91 25.53
CA THR A 85 10.93 -27.74 25.20
C THR A 85 10.76 -28.62 23.97
N ASP A 86 9.55 -29.03 23.60
CA ASP A 86 9.32 -30.09 22.60
C ASP A 86 8.60 -29.60 21.33
N GLY A 87 8.17 -28.34 21.26
CA GLY A 87 7.55 -27.74 20.07
C GLY A 87 6.01 -27.73 20.07
N GLU A 88 5.44 -27.47 18.90
CA GLU A 88 3.98 -27.33 18.69
C GLU A 88 3.38 -28.62 18.10
N TYR A 89 2.24 -29.07 18.66
CA TYR A 89 1.57 -30.30 18.25
C TYR A 89 0.06 -30.15 18.20
N VAL A 90 -0.60 -30.97 17.39
CA VAL A 90 -2.07 -30.97 17.24
C VAL A 90 -2.66 -32.20 17.89
N LEU A 91 -3.46 -32.00 18.93
CA LEU A 91 -4.24 -33.05 19.60
C LEU A 91 -5.58 -33.24 18.88
N ARG A 92 -5.94 -34.51 18.66
CA ARG A 92 -7.17 -34.90 17.95
C ARG A 92 -8.23 -35.38 18.94
N ASP A 93 -9.42 -34.83 18.78
CA ASP A 93 -10.61 -35.23 19.53
C ASP A 93 -10.92 -36.72 19.33
N GLY A 94 -11.14 -37.45 20.43
CA GLY A 94 -11.41 -38.88 20.43
C GLY A 94 -10.19 -39.78 20.22
N ILE A 95 -9.01 -39.24 19.93
CA ILE A 95 -7.76 -40.00 19.78
C ILE A 95 -6.74 -39.64 20.86
N ASP A 96 -6.47 -38.36 21.03
CA ASP A 96 -5.45 -37.85 21.95
C ASP A 96 -6.09 -37.28 23.22
N TYR A 97 -7.32 -36.75 23.11
CA TYR A 97 -8.13 -36.28 24.24
C TYR A 97 -9.62 -36.55 24.00
N LYS A 98 -10.47 -36.32 25.01
CA LYS A 98 -11.92 -36.24 24.87
C LYS A 98 -12.48 -35.04 25.66
N ILE A 99 -13.53 -34.40 25.14
CA ILE A 99 -14.27 -33.38 25.89
C ILE A 99 -15.17 -34.06 26.92
N ILE A 100 -15.07 -33.66 28.19
CA ILE A 100 -15.81 -34.24 29.31
C ILE A 100 -16.81 -33.28 29.97
N GLY A 101 -16.69 -31.99 29.70
CA GLY A 101 -17.69 -31.01 30.15
C GLY A 101 -17.47 -29.61 29.57
N TYR A 102 -18.37 -28.69 29.87
CA TYR A 102 -18.28 -27.28 29.47
C TYR A 102 -18.94 -26.33 30.46
N ILE A 103 -18.56 -25.05 30.40
CA ILE A 103 -19.22 -23.93 31.07
C ILE A 103 -19.56 -22.89 29.99
N LYS A 104 -20.81 -22.42 29.95
CA LYS A 104 -21.19 -21.29 29.09
C LYS A 104 -20.78 -19.99 29.77
N VAL A 105 -20.03 -19.15 29.06
CA VAL A 105 -19.53 -17.86 29.55
C VAL A 105 -20.09 -16.71 28.70
N ASN A 106 -19.99 -15.49 29.20
CA ASN A 106 -20.51 -14.31 28.50
C ASN A 106 -19.55 -13.78 27.42
N ASP A 107 -18.27 -14.14 27.54
CA ASP A 107 -17.12 -13.63 26.78
C ASP A 107 -15.99 -14.67 26.92
N ILE A 108 -15.16 -14.82 25.88
CA ILE A 108 -14.05 -15.76 25.79
C ILE A 108 -12.94 -15.50 26.84
N ASP A 109 -12.81 -14.27 27.33
CA ASP A 109 -11.80 -13.86 28.32
C ASP A 109 -12.29 -14.02 29.78
N HIS A 110 -13.53 -14.46 29.99
CA HIS A 110 -14.08 -14.65 31.32
C HIS A 110 -13.56 -15.95 31.96
N ASP A 111 -12.99 -15.87 33.17
CA ASP A 111 -12.60 -17.05 33.96
C ASP A 111 -13.67 -17.41 35.00
N PRO A 112 -14.46 -18.48 34.78
CA PRO A 112 -15.52 -18.90 35.68
C PRO A 112 -14.99 -19.87 36.74
N SER A 113 -13.99 -19.46 37.53
CA SER A 113 -13.24 -20.35 38.46
C SER A 113 -14.13 -21.14 39.43
N ASP A 114 -15.33 -20.64 39.76
CA ASP A 114 -16.25 -21.22 40.74
C ASP A 114 -17.46 -21.93 40.13
N THR A 115 -17.57 -22.02 38.80
CA THR A 115 -18.74 -22.62 38.13
C THR A 115 -18.50 -24.09 37.81
N PRO A 116 -19.41 -25.02 38.18
CA PRO A 116 -19.24 -26.43 37.85
C PRO A 116 -19.44 -26.69 36.35
N PHE A 117 -18.61 -27.57 35.78
CA PHE A 117 -18.74 -28.01 34.39
C PHE A 117 -20.01 -28.84 34.18
N THR A 118 -20.79 -28.48 33.17
CA THR A 118 -21.88 -29.31 32.65
C THR A 118 -21.28 -30.49 31.89
N LYS A 119 -21.75 -31.72 32.17
CA LYS A 119 -21.25 -32.92 31.49
C LYS A 119 -21.63 -32.93 30.01
N GLY A 120 -20.71 -33.39 29.16
CA GLY A 120 -20.93 -33.51 27.71
C GLY A 120 -20.32 -32.35 26.94
N ARG A 121 -20.89 -32.04 25.78
CA ARG A 121 -20.37 -30.98 24.89
C ARG A 121 -21.43 -29.92 24.64
N PRO A 122 -21.02 -28.69 24.28
CA PRO A 122 -21.97 -27.66 23.88
C PRO A 122 -22.80 -28.07 22.64
N THR A 123 -24.08 -27.66 22.63
CA THR A 123 -25.03 -27.95 21.55
C THR A 123 -25.65 -26.71 20.91
N GLU A 124 -25.22 -25.52 21.33
CA GLU A 124 -25.76 -24.23 20.90
C GLU A 124 -24.61 -23.24 20.65
N PRO A 125 -24.86 -22.16 19.88
CA PRO A 125 -23.92 -21.05 19.78
C PRO A 125 -23.69 -20.34 21.12
N GLY A 126 -22.47 -19.83 21.30
CA GLY A 126 -22.04 -19.08 22.48
C GLY A 126 -20.55 -19.22 22.77
N TYR A 127 -20.12 -18.53 23.82
CA TYR A 127 -18.76 -18.65 24.37
C TYR A 127 -18.74 -19.73 25.44
N TYR A 128 -17.72 -20.57 25.41
CA TYR A 128 -17.61 -21.74 26.29
C TYR A 128 -16.18 -21.91 26.80
N LYS A 129 -16.06 -22.36 28.04
CA LYS A 129 -14.86 -23.01 28.55
C LYS A 129 -15.12 -24.52 28.53
N ILE A 130 -14.42 -25.27 27.68
CA ILE A 130 -14.54 -26.73 27.61
C ILE A 130 -13.50 -27.39 28.51
N LEU A 131 -13.86 -28.50 29.15
CA LEU A 131 -12.96 -29.35 29.93
C LEU A 131 -12.61 -30.58 29.09
N ILE A 132 -11.32 -30.76 28.85
CA ILE A 132 -10.77 -31.91 28.13
C ILE A 132 -10.09 -32.88 29.10
N GLU A 133 -10.08 -34.17 28.74
CA GLU A 133 -9.33 -35.22 29.44
C GLU A 133 -8.48 -35.98 28.43
N GLY A 134 -7.18 -36.10 28.71
CA GLY A 134 -6.25 -36.85 27.87
C GLY A 134 -6.61 -38.33 27.84
N ILE A 135 -6.45 -38.95 26.68
CA ILE A 135 -6.67 -40.39 26.48
C ILE A 135 -5.46 -41.02 25.79
N ASN A 136 -5.36 -42.35 25.85
CA ASN A 136 -4.25 -43.13 25.30
C ASN A 136 -2.87 -42.69 25.84
N SER A 137 -2.05 -42.08 24.97
CA SER A 137 -0.70 -41.61 25.31
C SER A 137 -0.71 -40.35 26.17
N PHE A 138 -1.86 -39.67 26.28
CA PHE A 138 -2.03 -38.44 27.04
C PHE A 138 -2.81 -38.69 28.33
N LYS A 139 -2.46 -37.99 29.41
CA LYS A 139 -3.10 -38.10 30.73
C LYS A 139 -3.29 -36.74 31.37
N GLY A 140 -4.39 -36.53 32.09
CA GLY A 140 -4.66 -35.27 32.80
C GLY A 140 -5.91 -34.58 32.26
N LYS A 141 -6.25 -33.44 32.85
CA LYS A 141 -7.39 -32.61 32.46
C LYS A 141 -6.94 -31.17 32.32
N GLU A 142 -7.52 -30.47 31.35
CA GLU A 142 -7.29 -29.04 31.15
C GLU A 142 -8.57 -28.39 30.61
N SER A 143 -8.67 -27.07 30.76
CA SER A 143 -9.77 -26.29 30.24
C SER A 143 -9.33 -25.31 29.17
N ILE A 144 -10.16 -25.14 28.14
CA ILE A 144 -9.85 -24.33 26.96
C ILE A 144 -11.06 -23.44 26.64
N ASN A 145 -10.81 -22.18 26.35
CA ASN A 145 -11.85 -21.24 25.92
C ASN A 145 -12.09 -21.40 24.42
N ILE A 146 -13.36 -21.48 24.03
CA ILE A 146 -13.80 -21.63 22.64
C ILE A 146 -15.04 -20.77 22.39
N ALA A 147 -15.26 -20.39 21.14
CA ALA A 147 -16.51 -19.75 20.72
C ALA A 147 -17.18 -20.62 19.66
N ILE A 148 -18.42 -21.04 19.90
CA ILE A 148 -19.25 -21.71 18.90
C ILE A 148 -20.13 -20.65 18.24
N VAL A 149 -19.92 -20.45 16.95
CA VAL A 149 -20.42 -19.28 16.24
C VAL A 149 -21.37 -19.68 15.12
N GLU A 150 -22.47 -18.96 15.01
CA GLU A 150 -23.35 -19.04 13.85
C GLU A 150 -22.79 -18.11 12.76
N PRO A 151 -22.39 -18.60 11.56
CA PRO A 151 -21.77 -17.77 10.52
C PRO A 151 -22.57 -16.55 10.07
N THR A 152 -23.89 -16.56 10.30
CA THR A 152 -24.79 -15.47 9.94
C THR A 152 -24.99 -14.44 11.06
N GLU A 153 -24.41 -14.67 12.25
CA GLU A 153 -24.53 -13.79 13.41
C GLU A 153 -23.26 -12.97 13.63
N LEU A 154 -23.32 -11.72 13.17
CA LEU A 154 -22.18 -10.80 13.14
C LEU A 154 -21.56 -10.49 14.51
N SER A 155 -22.30 -10.63 15.60
CA SER A 155 -21.82 -10.28 16.95
C SER A 155 -20.74 -11.20 17.49
N PHE A 156 -20.57 -12.39 16.91
CA PHE A 156 -19.59 -13.35 17.39
C PHE A 156 -18.17 -13.09 16.89
N TYR A 157 -18.00 -12.26 15.86
CA TYR A 157 -16.76 -12.21 15.10
C TYR A 157 -15.94 -10.96 15.38
N ASP A 158 -14.63 -11.17 15.45
CA ASP A 158 -13.67 -10.09 15.28
C ASP A 158 -13.57 -9.73 13.80
N PHE A 159 -13.66 -8.45 13.52
CA PHE A 159 -13.60 -7.96 12.15
C PHE A 159 -12.23 -7.39 11.87
N ARG A 160 -11.64 -7.81 10.75
CA ARG A 160 -10.45 -7.19 10.18
C ARG A 160 -10.85 -6.30 9.02
N ILE A 161 -10.23 -5.13 8.92
CA ILE A 161 -10.30 -4.28 7.73
C ILE A 161 -9.02 -4.53 6.94
N THR A 162 -9.18 -5.10 5.75
CA THR A 162 -8.09 -5.61 4.92
C THR A 162 -7.21 -4.51 4.33
N ASP A 163 -7.71 -3.27 4.20
CA ASP A 163 -6.88 -2.12 3.85
C ASP A 163 -7.53 -0.77 4.25
N ASN A 164 -6.83 -0.01 5.09
CA ASN A 164 -7.24 1.29 5.62
C ASN A 164 -7.46 2.37 4.52
N LEU A 165 -6.93 2.17 3.31
CA LEU A 165 -7.24 3.00 2.15
C LEU A 165 -8.67 2.83 1.66
N PHE A 166 -9.33 1.68 1.88
CA PHE A 166 -10.70 1.42 1.43
C PHE A 166 -11.75 2.21 2.20
N ILE A 167 -11.58 2.38 3.51
CA ILE A 167 -12.45 3.28 4.32
C ILE A 167 -12.38 4.70 3.75
N ASN A 168 -11.19 5.08 3.24
CA ASN A 168 -11.00 6.35 2.56
C ASN A 168 -11.52 6.36 1.11
N SER A 169 -11.77 5.22 0.45
CA SER A 169 -12.42 5.15 -0.86
C SER A 169 -13.95 5.04 -0.77
N GLY A 170 -14.48 4.68 0.40
CA GLY A 170 -15.91 4.46 0.65
C GLY A 170 -16.34 2.99 0.48
N GLN A 171 -15.39 2.08 0.27
CA GLN A 171 -15.61 0.63 0.25
C GLN A 171 -15.19 0.09 1.61
N ILE A 172 -16.02 -0.74 2.24
CA ILE A 172 -15.69 -1.41 3.49
C ILE A 172 -15.97 -2.88 3.24
N GLU A 173 -14.92 -3.67 3.35
CA GLU A 173 -14.97 -5.12 3.34
C GLU A 173 -14.60 -5.57 4.74
N LEU A 174 -15.33 -6.57 5.24
CA LEU A 174 -15.09 -7.17 6.53
C LEU A 174 -14.83 -8.65 6.30
N GLU A 175 -13.81 -9.18 6.97
CA GLU A 175 -13.52 -10.61 6.92
C GLU A 175 -13.87 -11.26 8.24
N MET A 176 -14.55 -12.41 8.14
CA MET A 176 -14.88 -13.30 9.24
C MET A 176 -14.16 -14.62 9.03
N TYR A 177 -13.52 -15.14 10.06
CA TYR A 177 -12.79 -16.40 10.02
C TYR A 177 -13.41 -17.36 11.03
N TYR A 178 -13.52 -18.65 10.67
CA TYR A 178 -13.91 -19.72 11.60
C TYR A 178 -13.40 -21.08 11.12
N TYR A 179 -13.36 -22.04 12.04
CA TYR A 179 -13.09 -23.44 11.73
C TYR A 179 -14.38 -24.21 11.44
N ASP A 180 -14.44 -24.90 10.31
CA ASP A 180 -15.54 -25.80 9.95
C ASP A 180 -15.16 -27.24 10.34
N SER A 181 -15.66 -27.70 11.48
CA SER A 181 -15.30 -29.00 12.06
C SER A 181 -15.82 -30.21 11.28
N GLU A 182 -16.84 -30.05 10.43
CA GLU A 182 -17.27 -31.11 9.51
C GLU A 182 -16.30 -31.25 8.33
N LYS A 183 -15.75 -30.13 7.84
CA LYS A 183 -14.75 -30.13 6.75
C LYS A 183 -13.32 -30.27 7.24
N GLN A 184 -13.09 -30.13 8.55
CA GLN A 184 -11.79 -30.11 9.21
C GLN A 184 -10.82 -29.08 8.63
N LYS A 185 -11.30 -27.86 8.33
CA LYS A 185 -10.47 -26.77 7.79
C LYS A 185 -10.93 -25.40 8.24
N ASP A 186 -10.01 -24.44 8.19
CA ASP A 186 -10.34 -23.02 8.30
C ASP A 186 -11.11 -22.56 7.07
N GLU A 187 -12.14 -21.74 7.31
CA GLU A 187 -12.92 -21.06 6.28
C GLU A 187 -12.95 -19.56 6.61
N HIS A 188 -13.21 -18.74 5.59
CA HIS A 188 -13.44 -17.32 5.77
C HIS A 188 -14.62 -16.84 4.91
N ILE A 189 -15.28 -15.78 5.37
CA ILE A 189 -16.35 -15.10 4.64
C ILE A 189 -15.95 -13.62 4.51
N THR A 190 -15.96 -13.12 3.28
CA THR A 190 -15.80 -11.70 2.99
C THR A 190 -17.17 -11.04 2.84
N LEU A 191 -17.48 -10.11 3.74
CA LEU A 191 -18.70 -9.30 3.70
C LEU A 191 -18.45 -8.00 2.96
N THR A 192 -19.39 -7.65 2.08
CA THR A 192 -19.32 -6.42 1.28
C THR A 192 -20.42 -5.43 1.69
N ASN A 193 -20.03 -4.18 1.96
CA ASN A 193 -20.98 -3.10 2.22
C ASN A 193 -21.96 -2.90 1.04
N GLY A 194 -23.25 -2.86 1.34
CA GLY A 194 -24.36 -2.76 0.39
C GLY A 194 -24.88 -4.10 -0.13
N LYS A 195 -24.17 -5.20 0.13
CA LYS A 195 -24.59 -6.57 -0.22
C LYS A 195 -24.93 -7.40 1.03
N ASP A 196 -24.01 -7.44 1.99
CA ASP A 196 -24.08 -8.31 3.17
C ASP A 196 -24.31 -7.51 4.47
N PHE A 197 -23.88 -6.24 4.49
CA PHE A 197 -24.22 -5.28 5.55
C PHE A 197 -24.38 -3.87 4.98
N THR A 198 -25.00 -2.97 5.75
CA THR A 198 -25.01 -1.53 5.51
C THR A 198 -24.11 -0.83 6.51
N PHE A 199 -23.13 -0.06 6.03
CA PHE A 199 -22.33 0.83 6.87
C PHE A 199 -23.16 2.04 7.34
N ASN A 200 -23.46 2.11 8.63
CA ASN A 200 -24.24 3.22 9.20
C ASN A 200 -23.38 4.44 9.56
N GLY A 201 -22.07 4.23 9.79
CA GLY A 201 -21.09 5.29 10.03
C GLY A 201 -20.05 4.89 11.08
N TRP A 202 -19.12 5.81 11.37
CA TRP A 202 -18.10 5.65 12.39
C TRP A 202 -18.15 6.76 13.44
N ALA A 203 -17.62 6.50 14.63
CA ALA A 203 -17.36 7.48 15.67
C ALA A 203 -15.92 7.37 16.14
N SER A 204 -15.26 8.50 16.41
CA SER A 204 -13.96 8.46 17.10
C SER A 204 -14.14 7.89 18.50
N GLU A 205 -13.09 7.26 19.03
CA GLU A 205 -13.06 6.71 20.39
C GLU A 205 -13.54 7.72 21.44
N ASP A 206 -13.06 8.98 21.40
CA ASP A 206 -13.49 10.04 22.31
C ASP A 206 -15.02 10.28 22.27
N ASN A 207 -15.59 10.33 21.06
CA ASN A 207 -17.02 10.56 20.87
C ASN A 207 -17.83 9.34 21.36
N TYR A 208 -17.35 8.14 21.04
CA TYR A 208 -17.98 6.89 21.45
C TYR A 208 -17.97 6.74 22.98
N LYS A 209 -16.78 6.79 23.61
CA LYS A 209 -16.62 6.64 25.06
C LYS A 209 -17.43 7.65 25.86
N LYS A 210 -17.53 8.90 25.38
CA LYS A 210 -18.34 9.95 26.01
C LYS A 210 -19.85 9.66 26.00
N ASN A 211 -20.34 8.99 24.96
CA ASN A 211 -21.78 8.85 24.71
C ASN A 211 -22.29 7.39 24.76
N ARG A 212 -21.44 6.39 25.02
CA ARG A 212 -21.78 4.94 24.96
C ARG A 212 -22.99 4.51 25.82
N LYS A 213 -23.35 5.28 26.86
CA LYS A 213 -24.54 5.03 27.69
C LYS A 213 -25.87 5.38 26.98
N ASN A 214 -25.81 6.15 25.89
CA ASN A 214 -26.97 6.52 25.08
C ASN A 214 -26.50 6.64 23.61
N LEU A 215 -26.67 5.55 22.86
CA LEU A 215 -26.14 5.41 21.50
C LEU A 215 -26.73 6.43 20.51
N ASP A 216 -27.92 6.97 20.76
CA ASP A 216 -28.56 7.98 19.91
C ASP A 216 -27.84 9.33 19.95
N LYS A 217 -27.04 9.59 21.00
CA LYS A 217 -26.20 10.79 21.11
C LYS A 217 -24.90 10.68 20.31
N ILE A 218 -24.53 9.48 19.86
CA ILE A 218 -23.31 9.29 19.07
C ILE A 218 -23.55 9.77 17.65
N LYS A 219 -22.78 10.77 17.23
CA LYS A 219 -22.76 11.21 15.84
C LYS A 219 -21.94 10.23 15.00
N TRP A 220 -22.62 9.38 14.23
CA TRP A 220 -22.03 8.45 13.28
C TRP A 220 -21.72 9.15 11.94
N ALA A 221 -20.44 9.38 11.66
CA ALA A 221 -19.98 10.01 10.43
C ALA A 221 -19.93 8.98 9.28
N LYS A 222 -20.31 9.41 8.07
CA LYS A 222 -20.23 8.61 6.84
C LYS A 222 -19.13 9.09 5.89
N THR A 223 -18.39 10.11 6.28
CA THR A 223 -17.31 10.70 5.48
C THR A 223 -15.99 9.96 5.73
N LYS A 224 -14.96 10.30 4.95
CA LYS A 224 -13.61 9.78 5.20
C LYS A 224 -13.09 10.20 6.58
N VAL A 225 -12.23 9.37 7.15
CA VAL A 225 -11.53 9.65 8.41
C VAL A 225 -10.39 10.63 8.13
N ASP A 226 -10.44 11.82 8.74
CA ASP A 226 -9.42 12.85 8.52
C ASP A 226 -8.23 12.76 9.49
N ASN A 227 -8.44 12.18 10.68
CA ASN A 227 -7.44 12.12 11.76
C ASN A 227 -7.06 10.68 12.08
N THR A 228 -5.81 10.46 12.45
CA THR A 228 -5.33 9.15 12.92
C THR A 228 -5.82 8.87 14.34
N GLY A 229 -6.27 7.65 14.64
CA GLY A 229 -6.73 7.25 15.98
C GLY A 229 -7.63 6.01 15.98
N PHE A 230 -8.21 5.68 17.13
CA PHE A 230 -9.17 4.59 17.27
C PHE A 230 -10.60 5.01 16.92
N TYR A 231 -11.32 4.11 16.26
CA TYR A 231 -12.67 4.32 15.75
C TYR A 231 -13.58 3.14 16.02
N TYR A 232 -14.86 3.45 16.21
CA TYR A 232 -15.94 2.50 16.40
C TYR A 232 -16.85 2.56 15.19
N PHE A 233 -17.22 1.41 14.63
CA PHE A 233 -17.99 1.31 13.40
C PHE A 233 -19.36 0.76 13.69
N LYS A 234 -20.40 1.42 13.17
CA LYS A 234 -21.77 0.94 13.26
C LYS A 234 -22.18 0.34 11.93
N ILE A 235 -22.57 -0.93 11.95
CA ILE A 235 -23.07 -1.64 10.77
C ILE A 235 -24.40 -2.32 11.07
N THR A 236 -25.17 -2.58 10.02
CA THR A 236 -26.43 -3.35 10.07
C THR A 236 -26.35 -4.48 9.07
N GLY A 237 -26.44 -5.72 9.51
CA GLY A 237 -26.54 -6.88 8.61
C GLY A 237 -27.74 -6.76 7.67
N ILE A 238 -27.58 -7.25 6.44
CA ILE A 238 -28.64 -7.38 5.44
C ILE A 238 -28.57 -8.78 4.82
N SER A 239 -29.63 -9.19 4.10
CA SER A 239 -29.76 -10.55 3.57
C SER A 239 -29.82 -11.61 4.69
N GLU A 240 -28.90 -12.57 4.72
CA GLU A 240 -28.82 -13.62 5.74
C GLU A 240 -28.20 -13.14 7.06
N PHE A 241 -27.39 -12.08 7.03
CA PHE A 241 -26.80 -11.47 8.21
C PHE A 241 -27.82 -10.61 8.94
N LYS A 242 -28.04 -10.91 10.21
CA LYS A 242 -29.04 -10.23 11.03
C LYS A 242 -28.32 -9.41 12.10
N ASN A 243 -29.01 -8.37 12.57
CA ASN A 243 -28.61 -7.47 13.66
C ASN A 243 -27.72 -6.29 13.27
N GLN A 244 -27.84 -5.27 14.12
CA GLN A 244 -26.99 -4.09 14.09
C GLN A 244 -25.93 -4.23 15.17
N ILE A 245 -24.67 -4.07 14.81
CA ILE A 245 -23.55 -4.18 15.75
C ILE A 245 -22.68 -2.93 15.73
N ILE A 246 -21.92 -2.76 16.80
CA ILE A 246 -20.87 -1.75 16.91
C ILE A 246 -19.56 -2.49 17.05
N ILE A 247 -18.70 -2.31 16.07
CA ILE A 247 -17.39 -2.94 16.04
C ILE A 247 -16.37 -1.95 16.63
N PRO A 248 -15.68 -2.30 17.72
CA PRO A 248 -14.80 -1.39 18.43
C PRO A 248 -13.37 -1.36 17.86
N ASP A 249 -12.59 -0.41 18.39
CA ASP A 249 -11.12 -0.43 18.43
C ASP A 249 -10.36 -0.54 17.10
N PHE A 250 -10.93 -0.02 16.01
CA PHE A 250 -10.18 0.13 14.76
C PHE A 250 -9.21 1.29 14.80
N TYR A 251 -7.90 1.00 14.81
CA TYR A 251 -6.88 2.03 14.62
C TYR A 251 -6.75 2.41 13.14
N LEU A 252 -7.18 3.62 12.79
CA LEU A 252 -7.17 4.11 11.42
C LEU A 252 -6.22 5.28 11.28
N TYR A 253 -5.46 5.29 10.18
CA TYR A 253 -4.70 6.48 9.77
C TYR A 253 -5.59 7.46 9.00
N GLY A 254 -5.46 8.74 9.35
CA GLY A 254 -6.22 9.80 8.68
C GLY A 254 -5.86 9.91 7.19
N ALA A 255 -6.82 10.33 6.35
CA ALA A 255 -6.64 10.49 4.91
C ALA A 255 -5.48 11.42 4.50
N LYS A 256 -5.05 12.30 5.42
CA LYS A 256 -3.92 13.23 5.20
C LYS A 256 -2.68 12.86 6.01
N ASP A 257 -2.68 11.73 6.68
CA ASP A 257 -1.48 11.19 7.32
C ASP A 257 -0.68 10.39 6.28
N ILE A 258 0.62 10.65 6.19
CA ILE A 258 1.52 9.95 5.27
C ILE A 258 1.66 8.47 5.62
N SER A 259 1.53 8.09 6.89
CA SER A 259 1.62 6.68 7.30
C SER A 259 0.52 5.81 6.71
N ASN A 260 -0.59 6.42 6.24
CA ASN A 260 -1.67 5.72 5.56
C ASN A 260 -1.37 5.34 4.10
N TYR A 261 -0.20 5.70 3.58
CA TYR A 261 0.13 5.52 2.18
C TYR A 261 1.31 4.59 2.02
N GLU A 262 1.18 3.67 1.06
CA GLU A 262 2.28 2.82 0.64
C GLU A 262 3.22 3.56 -0.31
N PHE A 263 4.51 3.26 -0.17
CA PHE A 263 5.59 3.78 -0.99
C PHE A 263 6.50 2.65 -1.41
N SER A 264 6.80 2.57 -2.71
CA SER A 264 7.75 1.59 -3.23
C SER A 264 8.86 2.29 -4.00
N ILE A 265 10.08 1.76 -3.92
CA ILE A 265 11.16 2.19 -4.81
C ILE A 265 10.90 1.62 -6.20
N ARG A 266 10.81 2.51 -7.20
CA ARG A 266 10.50 2.16 -8.59
C ARG A 266 11.44 2.90 -9.55
N PRO A 267 11.74 2.33 -10.73
CA PRO A 267 12.63 2.97 -11.69
C PRO A 267 11.95 4.15 -12.37
N HIS A 268 12.45 5.37 -12.21
CA HIS A 268 11.90 6.56 -12.84
C HIS A 268 12.86 7.10 -13.91
N TYR A 269 12.39 7.31 -15.13
CA TYR A 269 13.23 7.89 -16.20
C TYR A 269 13.42 9.40 -16.01
N ASN A 270 14.62 9.82 -15.66
CA ASN A 270 14.96 11.23 -15.50
C ASN A 270 15.32 11.83 -16.87
N THR A 271 14.42 12.61 -17.46
CA THR A 271 14.65 13.24 -18.78
C THR A 271 15.74 14.32 -18.80
N GLN A 272 16.22 14.78 -17.64
CA GLN A 272 17.34 15.71 -17.54
C GLN A 272 18.69 14.98 -17.63
N THR A 273 18.87 13.89 -16.90
CA THR A 273 20.11 13.07 -16.91
C THR A 273 20.11 12.04 -18.04
N LYS A 274 18.92 11.68 -18.56
CA LYS A 274 18.66 10.61 -19.53
C LYS A 274 18.92 9.21 -18.98
N GLU A 275 18.84 9.05 -17.67
CA GLU A 275 19.09 7.79 -16.95
C GLU A 275 17.83 7.38 -16.17
N PHE A 276 17.68 6.08 -15.92
CA PHE A 276 16.73 5.60 -14.91
C PHE A 276 17.34 5.80 -13.53
N GLU A 277 16.56 6.40 -12.62
CA GLU A 277 16.93 6.61 -11.24
C GLU A 277 15.86 6.00 -10.32
N PRO A 278 16.23 5.45 -9.16
CA PRO A 278 15.25 4.94 -8.22
C PRO A 278 14.50 6.11 -7.60
N ARG A 279 13.17 6.02 -7.55
CA ARG A 279 12.33 6.97 -6.82
C ARG A 279 11.30 6.26 -5.97
N LEU A 280 10.99 6.86 -4.83
CA LEU A 280 9.89 6.43 -3.98
C LEU A 280 8.59 6.98 -4.56
N LEU A 281 7.78 6.07 -5.08
CA LEU A 281 6.50 6.40 -5.69
C LEU A 281 5.35 5.86 -4.84
N SER A 282 4.26 6.62 -4.81
CA SER A 282 3.00 6.23 -4.19
C SER A 282 1.92 6.21 -5.25
N LYS A 283 0.98 5.26 -5.12
CA LYS A 283 -0.18 5.12 -6.01
C LYS A 283 -1.05 6.39 -6.04
N TYR A 284 -1.14 7.10 -4.91
CA TYR A 284 -2.07 8.22 -4.73
C TYR A 284 -1.40 9.59 -4.57
N LEU A 285 -0.14 9.59 -4.15
CA LEU A 285 0.58 10.80 -3.80
C LEU A 285 1.68 11.14 -4.80
N THR A 286 1.90 12.43 -5.01
CA THR A 286 2.95 12.94 -5.88
C THR A 286 4.14 13.46 -5.05
N GLU A 287 5.32 12.92 -5.29
CA GLU A 287 6.57 13.42 -4.70
C GLU A 287 6.75 14.92 -4.96
N GLY A 288 7.30 15.65 -3.99
CA GLY A 288 7.56 17.09 -4.08
C GLY A 288 6.32 17.95 -3.90
N LYS A 289 5.13 17.44 -4.24
CA LYS A 289 3.83 18.07 -4.01
C LYS A 289 3.20 17.62 -2.68
N ASN A 290 3.07 16.31 -2.46
CA ASN A 290 2.34 15.73 -1.32
C ASN A 290 3.27 15.26 -0.21
N TYR A 291 4.48 14.82 -0.56
CA TYR A 291 5.49 14.39 0.40
C TYR A 291 6.89 14.82 -0.05
N SER A 292 7.84 14.78 0.86
CA SER A 292 9.27 14.90 0.58
C SER A 292 10.00 13.64 1.00
N VAL A 293 11.06 13.32 0.27
CA VAL A 293 11.95 12.20 0.60
C VAL A 293 13.25 12.73 1.18
N SER A 294 13.76 12.02 2.17
CA SER A 294 15.11 12.18 2.71
C SER A 294 15.67 10.83 3.15
N TYR A 295 16.97 10.75 3.38
CA TYR A 295 17.65 9.50 3.70
C TYR A 295 18.79 9.67 4.69
N CYS A 296 19.16 8.60 5.37
CA CYS A 296 20.41 8.47 6.14
C CYS A 296 21.00 7.07 5.92
N SER A 297 22.23 6.83 6.38
CA SER A 297 22.82 5.48 6.33
C SER A 297 21.96 4.52 7.16
N ARG A 298 21.80 3.26 6.72
CA ARG A 298 21.15 2.23 7.55
C ARG A 298 21.85 2.05 8.90
N SER A 299 23.18 2.22 8.93
CA SER A 299 23.98 2.16 10.15
C SER A 299 23.67 3.25 11.18
N GLU A 300 22.89 4.28 10.82
CA GLU A 300 22.42 5.31 11.76
C GLU A 300 21.16 4.88 12.52
N ILE A 301 20.53 3.76 12.13
CA ILE A 301 19.27 3.25 12.71
C ILE A 301 19.56 1.99 13.53
N SER A 302 19.12 1.94 14.79
CA SER A 302 19.23 0.75 15.65
C SER A 302 18.26 -0.35 15.25
N GLU A 303 18.46 -1.59 15.71
CA GLU A 303 17.50 -2.67 15.47
C GLU A 303 16.16 -2.37 16.17
N ASP A 304 16.17 -1.90 17.43
CA ASP A 304 14.96 -1.47 18.15
C ASP A 304 14.13 -0.43 17.37
N GLU A 305 14.78 0.51 16.69
CA GLU A 305 14.09 1.53 15.91
C GLU A 305 13.38 0.96 14.69
N ILE A 306 13.76 -0.21 14.20
CA ILE A 306 13.11 -0.76 13.03
C ILE A 306 11.99 -1.71 13.45
N ASP A 307 12.08 -2.32 14.63
CA ASP A 307 10.96 -3.06 15.25
C ASP A 307 9.87 -2.09 15.70
N MET A 308 10.26 -0.99 16.34
CA MET A 308 9.33 -0.07 17.00
C MET A 308 8.97 1.16 16.16
N GLY A 309 9.67 1.41 15.06
CA GLY A 309 9.46 2.54 14.15
C GLY A 309 10.55 3.62 14.20
N ILE A 310 11.03 3.98 13.01
CA ILE A 310 12.23 4.82 12.84
C ILE A 310 11.93 6.29 13.15
N SER A 311 12.73 6.91 14.02
CA SER A 311 12.48 8.29 14.47
C SER A 311 12.79 9.38 13.42
N ASP A 312 12.08 10.50 13.48
CA ASP A 312 12.38 11.70 12.67
C ASP A 312 13.54 12.56 13.19
N LYS A 313 14.20 12.14 14.28
CA LYS A 313 15.30 12.86 14.94
C LYS A 313 16.67 12.69 14.28
N HIS A 314 16.83 11.72 13.37
CA HIS A 314 18.08 11.46 12.67
C HIS A 314 18.53 12.60 11.74
N ASN A 315 19.78 12.56 11.30
CA ASN A 315 20.34 13.55 10.38
C ASN A 315 19.94 13.27 8.92
N TRP A 316 18.66 13.43 8.63
CA TRP A 316 18.08 13.19 7.32
C TRP A 316 18.63 14.12 6.23
N LYS A 317 19.24 13.52 5.19
CA LYS A 317 19.72 14.20 3.98
C LYS A 317 18.57 14.29 2.96
N PRO A 318 18.18 15.48 2.47
CA PRO A 318 17.07 15.60 1.52
C PRO A 318 17.35 14.91 0.17
N GLY A 319 16.32 14.32 -0.42
CA GLY A 319 16.37 13.63 -1.72
C GLY A 319 16.80 12.18 -1.59
N TYR A 320 17.60 11.72 -2.56
CA TYR A 320 18.02 10.33 -2.68
C TYR A 320 19.55 10.17 -2.59
N PRO A 321 20.05 8.99 -2.15
CA PRO A 321 21.47 8.67 -2.16
C PRO A 321 22.10 8.76 -3.55
N LYS A 322 23.38 9.15 -3.57
CA LYS A 322 24.19 9.18 -4.80
C LYS A 322 25.01 7.92 -5.03
N LYS A 323 25.01 6.96 -4.12
CA LYS A 323 25.74 5.69 -4.24
C LYS A 323 24.78 4.55 -3.93
N THR A 324 25.06 3.38 -4.47
CA THR A 324 24.38 2.15 -4.06
C THR A 324 24.77 1.82 -2.62
N GLY A 325 23.84 1.25 -1.85
CA GLY A 325 24.07 0.84 -0.45
C GLY A 325 22.78 0.68 0.35
N ASN A 326 22.92 0.35 1.62
CA ASN A 326 21.81 0.21 2.56
C ASN A 326 21.50 1.57 3.21
N TYR A 327 20.25 2.02 3.10
CA TYR A 327 19.81 3.31 3.62
C TYR A 327 18.49 3.17 4.36
N ALA A 328 18.24 4.09 5.27
CA ALA A 328 16.88 4.38 5.72
C ALA A 328 16.34 5.56 4.91
N PHE A 329 15.05 5.52 4.59
CA PHE A 329 14.32 6.60 3.96
C PHE A 329 13.27 7.14 4.91
N MET A 330 13.09 8.46 4.85
CA MET A 330 12.07 9.20 5.57
C MET A 330 11.20 9.93 4.56
N ILE A 331 9.91 9.64 4.59
CA ILE A 331 8.88 10.23 3.76
C ILE A 331 8.05 11.14 4.65
N LYS A 332 8.12 12.44 4.43
CA LYS A 332 7.46 13.44 5.27
C LYS A 332 6.33 14.12 4.52
N GLY A 333 5.18 14.27 5.17
CA GLY A 333 4.01 14.94 4.61
C GLY A 333 4.28 16.39 4.27
N LYS A 334 3.69 16.86 3.16
CA LYS A 334 3.76 18.24 2.70
C LYS A 334 2.39 18.82 2.42
N ASN A 335 2.34 20.14 2.51
CA ASN A 335 1.17 20.96 2.17
C ASN A 335 -0.04 20.61 3.05
N GLU A 336 -0.95 19.79 2.56
CA GLU A 336 -2.10 19.32 3.35
C GLU A 336 -1.85 17.98 4.06
N TYR A 337 -0.79 17.26 3.67
CA TYR A 337 -0.39 15.99 4.25
C TYR A 337 0.54 16.22 5.44
N LYS A 338 0.37 15.42 6.49
CA LYS A 338 1.06 15.49 7.78
C LYS A 338 1.73 14.14 8.08
N GLY A 339 2.41 14.06 9.22
CA GLY A 339 3.08 12.84 9.65
C GLY A 339 4.31 12.50 8.80
N TYR A 340 4.84 11.31 9.07
CA TYR A 340 5.93 10.74 8.32
C TYR A 340 5.86 9.21 8.35
N ASN A 341 6.45 8.58 7.35
CA ASN A 341 6.71 7.15 7.30
C ASN A 341 8.20 6.94 7.02
N ALA A 342 8.82 5.93 7.63
CA ALA A 342 10.23 5.64 7.45
C ALA A 342 10.50 4.13 7.46
N PHE A 343 11.42 3.71 6.60
CA PHE A 343 11.78 2.30 6.44
C PHE A 343 13.20 2.17 5.89
N THR A 344 13.75 0.95 5.98
CA THR A 344 15.08 0.63 5.48
C THR A 344 15.01 -0.12 4.16
N VAL A 345 15.98 0.11 3.28
CA VAL A 345 16.02 -0.54 1.96
C VAL A 345 17.43 -0.52 1.39
N HIS A 346 17.75 -1.55 0.61
CA HIS A 346 18.92 -1.53 -0.26
C HIS A 346 18.66 -0.61 -1.46
N TYR A 347 19.22 0.60 -1.44
CA TYR A 347 19.12 1.52 -2.56
C TYR A 347 20.16 1.15 -3.61
N SER A 348 19.70 0.66 -4.76
CA SER A 348 20.57 0.48 -5.92
C SER A 348 20.30 1.51 -7.00
N LYS A 349 21.36 2.20 -7.43
CA LYS A 349 21.31 3.06 -8.62
C LYS A 349 21.16 2.27 -9.92
N THR A 350 21.34 0.95 -9.89
CA THR A 350 21.21 0.07 -11.05
C THR A 350 19.78 -0.43 -11.25
N LEU A 351 18.78 0.26 -10.69
CA LEU A 351 17.37 0.02 -11.02
C LEU A 351 17.11 0.47 -12.48
N ASN A 352 17.71 -0.26 -13.40
CA ASN A 352 17.74 0.01 -14.82
C ASN A 352 16.87 -1.07 -15.48
N PRO A 353 15.58 -0.78 -15.67
CA PRO A 353 14.71 -1.73 -16.32
C PRO A 353 15.26 -2.04 -17.71
N GLN A 354 15.24 -3.31 -18.10
CA GLN A 354 15.61 -3.68 -19.46
C GLN A 354 14.65 -3.00 -20.43
N ILE A 355 15.19 -2.30 -21.41
CA ILE A 355 14.40 -1.59 -22.42
C ILE A 355 13.95 -2.61 -23.47
N ILE A 356 12.67 -2.58 -23.79
CA ILE A 356 12.13 -3.34 -24.93
C ILE A 356 12.46 -2.56 -26.20
N GLU A 357 13.59 -2.89 -26.84
CA GLU A 357 14.06 -2.18 -28.05
C GLU A 357 13.33 -2.60 -29.32
N LYS A 358 12.83 -3.84 -29.36
CA LYS A 358 12.15 -4.47 -30.50
C LYS A 358 10.84 -5.12 -30.04
N ALA A 359 9.96 -5.40 -31.00
CA ALA A 359 8.65 -6.03 -30.76
C ALA A 359 8.72 -7.36 -30.01
N ASN A 360 9.81 -8.12 -30.17
CA ASN A 360 10.03 -9.39 -29.50
C ASN A 360 11.16 -9.26 -28.49
N LEU A 361 10.96 -9.81 -27.29
CA LEU A 361 11.99 -9.91 -26.26
C LEU A 361 11.89 -11.24 -25.54
N ASN A 362 13.02 -11.93 -25.41
CA ASN A 362 13.18 -13.08 -24.53
C ASN A 362 13.82 -12.60 -23.22
N THR A 363 13.30 -13.05 -22.10
CA THR A 363 13.82 -12.71 -20.77
C THR A 363 13.54 -13.87 -19.79
N THR A 364 13.95 -13.70 -18.54
CA THR A 364 13.64 -14.63 -17.46
C THR A 364 13.07 -13.86 -16.26
N ILE A 365 12.21 -14.53 -15.50
CA ILE A 365 11.63 -14.03 -14.25
C ILE A 365 11.90 -15.03 -13.11
N THR A 366 11.96 -14.55 -11.88
CA THR A 366 11.99 -15.35 -10.65
C THR A 366 10.93 -14.83 -9.68
N PHE A 367 10.44 -15.67 -8.77
CA PHE A 367 9.46 -15.26 -7.75
C PHE A 367 9.96 -14.10 -6.88
N ALA A 368 11.18 -14.23 -6.34
CA ALA A 368 11.74 -13.28 -5.39
C ALA A 368 11.95 -11.85 -5.95
N GLU A 369 12.25 -11.71 -7.25
CA GLU A 369 12.64 -10.43 -7.84
C GLU A 369 11.68 -9.89 -8.91
N GLY A 370 10.78 -10.74 -9.43
CA GLY A 370 9.97 -10.42 -10.60
C GLY A 370 10.80 -9.88 -11.77
N LYS A 371 10.18 -9.06 -12.64
CA LYS A 371 10.88 -8.31 -13.68
C LYS A 371 10.17 -7.02 -14.00
N THR A 372 10.92 -5.92 -14.13
CA THR A 372 10.41 -4.66 -14.67
C THR A 372 11.13 -4.30 -15.96
N LEU A 373 10.36 -4.03 -17.00
CA LEU A 373 10.83 -3.69 -18.35
C LEU A 373 10.30 -2.31 -18.74
N ALA A 374 11.09 -1.56 -19.52
CA ALA A 374 10.71 -0.24 -19.99
C ALA A 374 10.24 -0.29 -21.45
N ILE A 375 9.07 0.28 -21.71
CA ILE A 375 8.46 0.42 -23.03
C ILE A 375 8.46 1.91 -23.40
N CYS A 376 8.94 2.24 -24.60
CA CYS A 376 8.89 3.60 -25.11
C CYS A 376 8.63 3.60 -26.63
N PRO A 377 7.35 3.70 -27.05
CA PRO A 377 6.99 3.47 -28.43
C PRO A 377 7.37 4.67 -29.33
N LYS A 378 7.73 4.37 -30.57
CA LYS A 378 8.02 5.38 -31.60
C LYS A 378 6.76 6.07 -32.13
N LYS A 379 5.62 5.38 -32.14
CA LYS A 379 4.31 5.86 -32.63
C LYS A 379 3.28 5.86 -31.49
N THR A 380 2.25 6.68 -31.63
CA THR A 380 1.11 6.68 -30.70
C THR A 380 0.06 5.74 -31.28
N GLY A 381 -0.52 4.87 -30.47
CA GLY A 381 -1.52 3.92 -30.93
C GLY A 381 -1.89 2.91 -29.86
N GLU A 382 -2.82 2.02 -30.23
CA GLU A 382 -3.12 0.82 -29.48
C GLU A 382 -2.07 -0.25 -29.80
N TYR A 383 -1.62 -0.95 -28.76
CA TYR A 383 -0.67 -2.04 -28.82
C TYR A 383 -1.24 -3.24 -28.09
N THR A 384 -1.10 -4.42 -28.68
CA THR A 384 -1.31 -5.70 -28.00
C THR A 384 0.03 -6.21 -27.48
N ILE A 385 0.13 -6.42 -26.18
CA ILE A 385 1.30 -6.98 -25.52
C ILE A 385 0.93 -8.39 -25.06
N LYS A 386 1.60 -9.39 -25.61
CA LYS A 386 1.49 -10.79 -25.21
C LYS A 386 2.72 -11.16 -24.39
N THR A 387 2.49 -11.80 -23.26
CA THR A 387 3.56 -12.38 -22.43
C THR A 387 3.27 -13.86 -22.26
N THR A 388 4.30 -14.69 -22.45
CA THR A 388 4.21 -16.13 -22.26
C THR A 388 5.32 -16.56 -21.33
N ALA A 389 4.98 -17.27 -20.26
CA ALA A 389 5.91 -17.89 -19.32
C ALA A 389 5.83 -19.41 -19.45
N TYR A 390 7.00 -20.07 -19.46
CA TYR A 390 7.11 -21.53 -19.60
C TYR A 390 7.49 -22.14 -18.24
N ALA A 391 6.52 -22.69 -17.51
CA ALA A 391 6.73 -23.34 -16.21
C ALA A 391 6.28 -24.81 -16.26
N ASN A 392 6.87 -25.67 -15.43
CA ASN A 392 6.52 -27.10 -15.35
C ASN A 392 5.68 -27.42 -14.09
N ALA A 393 4.88 -26.46 -13.62
CA ALA A 393 4.00 -26.59 -12.45
C ALA A 393 2.91 -25.50 -12.50
N THR A 394 1.80 -25.72 -11.79
CA THR A 394 0.71 -24.74 -11.63
C THR A 394 1.27 -23.42 -11.13
N SER A 395 1.20 -22.40 -11.98
CA SER A 395 1.75 -21.07 -11.69
C SER A 395 0.83 -19.99 -12.24
N ALA A 396 0.72 -18.90 -11.49
CA ALA A 396 0.10 -17.68 -11.95
C ALA A 396 1.16 -16.78 -12.58
N LEU A 397 0.78 -16.09 -13.67
CA LEU A 397 1.57 -15.02 -14.29
C LEU A 397 0.82 -13.69 -14.12
N TYR A 398 1.47 -12.75 -13.45
CA TYR A 398 0.97 -11.39 -13.26
C TYR A 398 1.66 -10.47 -14.26
N THR A 399 0.87 -9.88 -15.15
CA THR A 399 1.37 -8.94 -16.16
C THR A 399 0.66 -7.61 -15.98
N ASN A 400 1.39 -6.60 -15.53
CA ASN A 400 0.84 -5.26 -15.28
C ASN A 400 1.59 -4.21 -16.10
N ILE A 401 0.86 -3.18 -16.52
CA ILE A 401 1.43 -2.04 -17.24
C ILE A 401 1.18 -0.78 -16.44
N TYR A 402 2.26 -0.05 -16.17
CA TYR A 402 2.22 1.21 -15.45
C TYR A 402 2.67 2.38 -16.35
N ASP A 403 2.13 3.56 -16.07
CA ASP A 403 2.60 4.79 -16.68
C ASP A 403 3.91 5.31 -16.04
N SER A 404 4.42 6.44 -16.55
CA SER A 404 5.63 7.08 -16.04
C SER A 404 5.57 7.49 -14.55
N THR A 405 4.38 7.51 -13.97
CA THR A 405 4.11 7.82 -12.55
C THR A 405 3.86 6.56 -11.72
N PHE A 406 4.08 5.37 -12.28
CA PHE A 406 3.76 4.07 -11.70
C PHE A 406 2.28 3.89 -11.35
N LYS A 407 1.40 4.66 -12.00
CA LYS A 407 -0.03 4.40 -11.90
C LYS A 407 -0.38 3.28 -12.87
N SER A 408 -1.07 2.27 -12.35
CA SER A 408 -1.55 1.13 -13.13
C SER A 408 -2.46 1.60 -14.26
N ILE A 409 -2.20 1.09 -15.47
CA ILE A 409 -3.01 1.29 -16.67
C ILE A 409 -3.91 0.07 -16.90
N THR A 410 -3.37 -1.12 -16.64
CA THR A 410 -4.03 -2.42 -16.79
C THR A 410 -3.47 -3.39 -15.74
N GLU A 411 -4.34 -4.25 -15.20
CA GLU A 411 -3.96 -5.36 -14.31
C GLU A 411 -4.51 -6.66 -14.90
N THR A 412 -3.69 -7.70 -14.97
CA THR A 412 -4.09 -9.00 -15.52
C THR A 412 -3.36 -10.13 -14.81
N MET A 413 -4.12 -11.14 -14.38
CA MET A 413 -3.67 -12.39 -13.77
C MET A 413 -4.17 -13.55 -14.64
N VAL A 414 -3.30 -14.48 -14.96
CA VAL A 414 -3.64 -15.72 -15.69
C VAL A 414 -2.98 -16.89 -14.99
N GLU A 415 -3.70 -18.02 -14.85
CA GLU A 415 -3.23 -19.24 -14.21
C GLU A 415 -3.28 -20.42 -15.20
N ALA A 416 -2.25 -21.28 -15.17
CA ALA A 416 -2.24 -22.55 -15.91
C ALA A 416 -1.19 -23.53 -15.33
N ASP A 417 -1.35 -24.82 -15.64
CA ASP A 417 -0.48 -25.90 -15.15
C ASP A 417 0.90 -26.00 -15.85
N THR A 418 1.04 -25.42 -17.04
CA THR A 418 2.27 -25.55 -17.85
C THR A 418 2.68 -24.22 -18.50
N THR A 419 2.04 -23.84 -19.61
CA THR A 419 2.30 -22.56 -20.28
C THR A 419 1.22 -21.55 -19.91
N VAL A 420 1.64 -20.45 -19.30
CA VAL A 420 0.74 -19.34 -18.96
C VAL A 420 0.97 -18.21 -19.94
N SER A 421 -0.09 -17.70 -20.57
CA SER A 421 0.00 -16.56 -21.48
C SER A 421 -1.01 -15.48 -21.12
N SER A 422 -0.55 -14.23 -21.07
CA SER A 422 -1.42 -13.06 -20.95
C SER A 422 -1.44 -12.27 -22.25
N SER A 423 -2.54 -11.55 -22.50
CA SER A 423 -2.66 -10.63 -23.64
C SER A 423 -3.37 -9.35 -23.22
N ILE A 424 -2.65 -8.22 -23.31
CA ILE A 424 -3.12 -6.91 -22.87
C ILE A 424 -3.20 -5.98 -24.06
N LYS A 425 -4.36 -5.34 -24.27
CA LYS A 425 -4.51 -4.22 -25.20
C LYS A 425 -4.37 -2.90 -24.46
N VAL A 426 -3.47 -2.04 -24.91
CA VAL A 426 -3.17 -0.77 -24.24
C VAL A 426 -2.88 0.34 -25.24
N ASN A 427 -3.34 1.56 -24.92
CA ASN A 427 -3.06 2.75 -25.73
C ASN A 427 -1.82 3.48 -25.20
N LEU A 428 -0.75 3.55 -26.00
CA LEU A 428 0.53 4.14 -25.61
C LEU A 428 0.87 5.36 -26.48
N ASN A 429 1.50 6.36 -25.88
CA ASN A 429 1.90 7.60 -26.54
C ASN A 429 3.36 7.57 -26.99
N ALA A 430 3.62 8.10 -28.19
CA ALA A 430 4.96 8.16 -28.76
C ALA A 430 5.96 8.92 -27.85
N GLY A 431 7.03 8.24 -27.46
CA GLY A 431 8.12 8.79 -26.67
C GLY A 431 7.81 8.98 -25.17
N GLU A 432 6.66 8.51 -24.68
CA GLU A 432 6.40 8.38 -23.24
C GLU A 432 6.96 7.04 -22.73
N VAL A 433 7.34 6.99 -21.45
CA VAL A 433 7.87 5.79 -20.81
C VAL A 433 6.75 5.08 -20.07
N TYR A 434 6.68 3.78 -20.26
CA TYR A 434 5.78 2.87 -19.57
C TYR A 434 6.58 1.70 -18.99
N TYR A 435 6.04 1.05 -17.97
CA TYR A 435 6.67 -0.07 -17.30
C TYR A 435 5.81 -1.31 -17.41
N LEU A 436 6.36 -2.36 -17.98
CA LEU A 436 5.77 -3.69 -17.97
C LEU A 436 6.39 -4.47 -16.81
N THR A 437 5.58 -4.90 -15.86
CA THR A 437 6.05 -5.77 -14.77
C THR A 437 5.53 -7.18 -14.96
N LEU A 438 6.40 -8.15 -14.71
CA LEU A 438 6.10 -9.57 -14.75
C LEU A 438 6.41 -10.17 -13.38
N ASN A 439 5.45 -10.88 -12.78
CA ASN A 439 5.66 -11.64 -11.56
C ASN A 439 5.03 -13.02 -11.69
N THR A 440 5.42 -13.94 -10.83
CA THR A 440 4.88 -15.31 -10.78
C THR A 440 4.53 -15.67 -9.33
N SER A 441 3.64 -16.64 -9.13
CA SER A 441 3.39 -17.27 -7.81
C SER A 441 4.30 -18.48 -7.53
N LEU A 442 5.15 -18.89 -8.49
CA LEU A 442 5.96 -20.11 -8.38
C LEU A 442 7.15 -19.92 -7.41
N ASN A 443 6.97 -20.26 -6.13
CA ASN A 443 7.97 -20.08 -5.08
C ASN A 443 9.06 -21.18 -5.05
N ASN A 444 9.84 -21.32 -6.13
CA ASN A 444 10.95 -22.29 -6.17
C ASN A 444 12.30 -21.68 -6.56
N ASN A 445 12.40 -20.34 -6.58
CA ASN A 445 13.58 -19.56 -6.98
C ASN A 445 14.20 -19.93 -8.34
N LYS A 446 13.53 -20.75 -9.18
CA LYS A 446 14.01 -21.10 -10.52
C LYS A 446 13.74 -19.94 -11.48
N GLN A 447 14.66 -19.74 -12.42
CA GLN A 447 14.46 -18.83 -13.52
C GLN A 447 13.43 -19.41 -14.50
N ILE A 448 12.35 -18.69 -14.70
CA ILE A 448 11.27 -19.04 -15.64
C ILE A 448 11.51 -18.29 -16.94
N PRO A 449 11.76 -18.98 -18.07
CA PRO A 449 11.84 -18.35 -19.38
C PRO A 449 10.54 -17.65 -19.74
N CYS A 450 10.64 -16.44 -20.26
CA CYS A 450 9.51 -15.62 -20.67
C CYS A 450 9.75 -15.02 -22.05
N THR A 451 8.72 -15.00 -22.87
CA THR A 451 8.70 -14.28 -24.15
C THR A 451 7.69 -13.14 -24.07
N ILE A 452 8.05 -12.01 -24.67
CA ILE A 452 7.21 -10.84 -24.78
C ILE A 452 7.11 -10.48 -26.26
N ASN A 453 5.88 -10.34 -26.73
CA ASN A 453 5.56 -9.90 -28.08
C ASN A 453 4.65 -8.67 -28.00
N ILE A 454 5.13 -7.54 -28.49
CA ILE A 454 4.34 -6.33 -28.71
C ILE A 454 4.02 -6.28 -30.20
N ASP A 455 2.75 -6.17 -30.59
CA ASP A 455 2.34 -6.31 -32.00
C ASP A 455 3.09 -5.39 -33.01
N GLY A 456 3.02 -5.81 -34.28
CA GLY A 456 4.04 -5.66 -35.32
C GLY A 456 4.43 -4.27 -35.81
N SER A 457 3.97 -3.19 -35.17
CA SER A 457 4.45 -1.83 -35.45
C SER A 457 5.33 -1.23 -34.35
N TYR A 458 5.52 -1.96 -33.24
CA TYR A 458 6.35 -1.47 -32.14
C TYR A 458 7.81 -1.31 -32.58
N ALA A 459 8.31 -0.10 -32.37
CA ALA A 459 9.71 0.21 -32.46
C ALA A 459 10.05 1.14 -31.30
N TYR A 460 11.19 0.92 -30.69
CA TYR A 460 11.67 1.80 -29.64
C TYR A 460 12.01 3.19 -30.17
N LYS A 461 11.75 4.20 -29.32
CA LYS A 461 12.29 5.54 -29.48
C LYS A 461 12.79 6.02 -28.13
N LYS A 462 13.92 6.74 -28.13
CA LYS A 462 14.41 7.40 -26.91
C LYS A 462 13.31 8.29 -26.29
N PRO A 463 13.14 8.28 -24.95
CA PRO A 463 12.09 9.06 -24.31
C PRO A 463 12.15 10.54 -24.67
N LYS A 464 10.97 11.13 -24.86
CA LYS A 464 10.83 12.53 -25.26
C LYS A 464 10.99 13.44 -24.05
N THR A 465 11.91 14.41 -24.15
CA THR A 465 11.99 15.50 -23.16
C THR A 465 10.86 16.51 -23.38
N ILE A 466 10.08 16.80 -22.34
CA ILE A 466 9.02 17.82 -22.40
C ILE A 466 9.63 19.19 -22.09
N VAL A 467 9.64 20.09 -23.07
CA VAL A 467 10.24 21.43 -22.92
C VAL A 467 9.25 22.54 -23.28
N ARG A 468 9.06 23.52 -22.40
CA ARG A 468 8.28 24.76 -22.64
C ARG A 468 8.96 25.94 -21.97
N ASN A 469 9.04 27.08 -22.65
CA ASN A 469 9.68 28.30 -22.13
C ASN A 469 11.08 28.04 -21.53
N ASN A 470 11.85 27.18 -22.21
CA ASN A 470 13.17 26.69 -21.79
C ASN A 470 13.21 25.80 -20.53
N CYS A 471 12.10 25.61 -19.83
CA CYS A 471 11.97 24.66 -18.72
C CYS A 471 11.73 23.24 -19.23
N ILE A 472 12.36 22.26 -18.58
CA ILE A 472 12.11 20.83 -18.74
C ILE A 472 11.09 20.40 -17.69
N TYR A 473 10.11 19.58 -18.08
CA TYR A 473 9.03 19.12 -17.23
C TYR A 473 8.99 17.59 -17.15
N SER A 474 8.59 17.07 -15.98
CA SER A 474 8.17 15.68 -15.80
C SER A 474 6.67 15.62 -15.54
N ILE A 475 5.98 14.61 -16.09
CA ILE A 475 4.58 14.34 -15.77
C ILE A 475 4.56 13.70 -14.39
N THR A 476 3.74 14.27 -13.50
CA THR A 476 3.58 13.75 -12.13
C THR A 476 2.16 13.26 -11.88
N LYS A 477 1.25 13.56 -12.80
CA LYS A 477 -0.09 13.00 -12.87
C LYS A 477 -0.60 13.13 -14.30
N HIS A 478 -0.99 12.02 -14.92
CA HIS A 478 -1.62 12.05 -16.24
C HIS A 478 -2.99 12.73 -16.18
N ALA A 479 -3.35 13.47 -17.24
CA ALA A 479 -4.69 14.03 -17.40
C ALA A 479 -5.69 12.89 -17.63
N ASP A 480 -6.81 12.89 -16.89
CA ASP A 480 -7.80 11.81 -17.02
C ASP A 480 -8.72 12.00 -18.25
N LYS A 481 -9.48 10.95 -18.56
CA LYS A 481 -10.47 10.96 -19.65
C LYS A 481 -11.68 11.86 -19.34
N ASN A 482 -11.90 12.19 -18.07
CA ASN A 482 -13.04 12.97 -17.56
C ASN A 482 -12.78 14.49 -17.56
N GLY A 483 -11.72 14.95 -18.23
CA GLY A 483 -11.42 16.36 -18.41
C GLY A 483 -10.65 17.01 -17.26
N LYS A 484 -10.16 16.27 -16.24
CA LYS A 484 -9.26 16.85 -15.24
C LYS A 484 -7.87 17.03 -15.83
N ASN A 485 -7.34 18.23 -15.64
CA ASN A 485 -5.98 18.59 -16.04
C ASN A 485 -4.96 17.64 -15.38
N GLY A 486 -3.94 17.26 -16.14
CA GLY A 486 -2.77 16.58 -15.58
C GLY A 486 -1.93 17.52 -14.74
N GLU A 487 -0.87 16.99 -14.14
CA GLU A 487 0.09 17.76 -13.34
C GLU A 487 1.52 17.48 -13.79
N VAL A 488 2.36 18.51 -13.69
CA VAL A 488 3.78 18.44 -14.02
C VAL A 488 4.63 19.13 -12.96
N ALA A 489 5.85 18.63 -12.83
CA ALA A 489 6.95 19.27 -12.11
C ALA A 489 7.90 19.96 -13.09
N VAL A 490 8.54 21.04 -12.65
CA VAL A 490 9.71 21.58 -13.35
C VAL A 490 10.95 20.86 -12.86
N ILE A 491 11.65 20.16 -13.75
CA ILE A 491 12.84 19.36 -13.42
C ILE A 491 14.13 19.95 -13.99
N GLY A 492 14.05 21.04 -14.77
CA GLY A 492 15.23 21.87 -15.05
C GLY A 492 15.16 22.75 -16.28
N LEU A 493 16.30 23.00 -16.92
CA LEU A 493 16.44 23.87 -18.09
C LEU A 493 17.05 23.14 -19.28
N LYS A 494 16.48 23.38 -20.47
CA LYS A 494 17.06 22.93 -21.74
C LYS A 494 18.35 23.71 -22.04
N LYS A 495 18.31 25.04 -22.00
CA LYS A 495 19.48 25.91 -22.20
C LYS A 495 20.01 26.40 -20.85
N LYS A 496 21.13 25.83 -20.40
CA LYS A 496 21.87 26.23 -19.18
C LYS A 496 22.39 27.67 -19.22
N SER A 497 22.44 28.29 -20.41
CA SER A 497 22.86 29.67 -20.63
C SER A 497 21.78 30.73 -20.37
N ALA A 498 20.54 30.32 -20.12
CA ALA A 498 19.43 31.25 -19.95
C ALA A 498 19.62 32.21 -18.76
N LYS A 499 19.26 33.48 -18.97
CA LYS A 499 19.33 34.54 -17.95
C LYS A 499 17.98 34.75 -17.25
N LYS A 500 16.87 34.71 -17.99
CA LYS A 500 15.51 34.88 -17.47
C LYS A 500 14.72 33.59 -17.67
N VAL A 501 13.98 33.17 -16.65
CA VAL A 501 13.17 31.95 -16.67
C VAL A 501 11.76 32.28 -16.19
N THR A 502 10.75 31.89 -16.96
CA THR A 502 9.34 32.04 -16.60
C THR A 502 8.70 30.66 -16.53
N ILE A 503 8.22 30.29 -15.35
CA ILE A 503 7.49 29.06 -15.10
C ILE A 503 6.00 29.40 -15.09
N SER A 504 5.29 28.98 -16.14
CA SER A 504 3.85 29.25 -16.31
C SER A 504 2.98 28.45 -15.33
N ASN A 505 1.72 28.86 -15.16
CA ASN A 505 0.73 28.11 -14.37
C ASN A 505 0.40 26.73 -14.97
N TYR A 506 0.40 26.69 -16.31
CA TYR A 506 0.02 25.54 -17.08
C TYR A 506 0.90 25.42 -18.32
N ILE A 507 1.05 24.19 -18.80
CA ILE A 507 1.59 23.88 -20.12
C ILE A 507 0.63 22.97 -20.89
N LYS A 508 0.83 22.84 -22.20
CA LYS A 508 0.10 21.87 -23.04
C LYS A 508 1.01 20.73 -23.50
N ILE A 509 0.54 19.50 -23.30
CA ILE A 509 1.14 18.25 -23.79
C ILE A 509 0.05 17.52 -24.56
N ASN A 510 0.27 17.23 -25.85
CA ASN A 510 -0.69 16.57 -26.74
C ASN A 510 -2.11 17.16 -26.66
N GLY A 511 -2.22 18.49 -26.75
CA GLY A 511 -3.50 19.22 -26.67
C GLY A 511 -4.08 19.38 -25.25
N LYS A 512 -3.71 18.51 -24.30
CA LYS A 512 -4.19 18.52 -22.92
C LYS A 512 -3.42 19.50 -22.04
N LYS A 513 -4.11 20.08 -21.06
CA LYS A 513 -3.57 21.08 -20.14
C LYS A 513 -3.02 20.40 -18.89
N TYR A 514 -1.80 20.79 -18.51
CA TYR A 514 -1.10 20.28 -17.32
C TYR A 514 -0.75 21.42 -16.39
N LYS A 515 -1.15 21.30 -15.11
CA LYS A 515 -0.86 22.28 -14.06
C LYS A 515 0.57 22.12 -13.58
N VAL A 516 1.33 23.21 -13.51
CA VAL A 516 2.67 23.19 -12.94
C VAL A 516 2.55 23.28 -11.42
N THR A 517 2.82 22.19 -10.70
CA THR A 517 2.54 22.10 -9.26
C THR A 517 3.76 22.36 -8.40
N HIS A 518 4.96 22.06 -8.87
CA HIS A 518 6.17 22.26 -8.08
C HIS A 518 7.43 22.40 -8.94
N ILE A 519 8.50 22.86 -8.28
CA ILE A 519 9.86 22.84 -8.82
C ILE A 519 10.59 21.71 -8.10
N ASP A 520 11.01 20.70 -8.85
CA ASP A 520 11.53 19.44 -8.33
C ASP A 520 12.92 19.60 -7.69
N TYR A 521 13.36 18.55 -6.99
CA TYR A 521 14.68 18.44 -6.38
C TYR A 521 15.75 18.80 -7.39
N ASN A 522 16.64 19.71 -7.00
CA ASN A 522 17.78 20.11 -7.82
C ASN A 522 17.44 20.61 -9.25
N ALA A 523 16.19 20.96 -9.56
CA ALA A 523 15.77 21.26 -10.93
C ALA A 523 16.68 22.28 -11.65
N PHE A 524 17.03 23.36 -10.94
CA PHE A 524 17.92 24.41 -11.42
C PHE A 524 19.33 24.36 -10.82
N ILE A 525 19.75 23.23 -10.24
CA ILE A 525 21.06 23.12 -9.60
C ILE A 525 22.19 23.57 -10.54
N ASN A 526 23.09 24.40 -10.02
CA ASN A 526 24.25 24.92 -10.71
C ASN A 526 23.95 25.66 -12.03
N ASN A 527 22.73 26.18 -12.23
CA ASN A 527 22.43 27.05 -13.36
C ASN A 527 23.03 28.45 -13.13
N LYS A 528 24.36 28.55 -13.26
CA LYS A 528 25.18 29.72 -12.88
C LYS A 528 24.83 31.01 -13.64
N LYS A 529 24.10 30.95 -14.76
CA LYS A 529 23.78 32.11 -15.61
C LYS A 529 22.39 32.72 -15.35
N ILE A 530 21.48 32.04 -14.64
CA ILE A 530 20.14 32.59 -14.38
C ILE A 530 20.26 33.81 -13.46
N THR A 531 19.57 34.88 -13.80
CA THR A 531 19.52 36.13 -13.02
C THR A 531 18.12 36.42 -12.49
N THR A 532 17.08 35.99 -13.21
CA THR A 532 15.68 36.20 -12.83
C THR A 532 14.85 34.95 -13.07
N VAL A 533 14.05 34.56 -12.07
CA VAL A 533 13.07 33.48 -12.17
C VAL A 533 11.71 34.01 -11.73
N LYS A 534 10.65 33.73 -12.50
CA LYS A 534 9.26 34.03 -12.14
C LYS A 534 8.44 32.75 -12.13
N THR A 535 7.77 32.46 -11.02
CA THR A 535 6.88 31.31 -10.88
C THR A 535 5.41 31.70 -11.03
N GLY A 536 4.64 30.78 -11.59
CA GLY A 536 3.18 30.89 -11.67
C GLY A 536 2.52 30.69 -10.31
N ASN A 537 1.27 31.13 -10.22
CA ASN A 537 0.39 30.95 -9.07
C ASN A 537 -0.01 29.48 -8.82
N SER A 538 0.16 28.56 -9.77
CA SER A 538 -0.17 27.15 -9.57
C SER A 538 0.87 26.38 -8.76
N VAL A 539 2.09 26.91 -8.66
CA VAL A 539 3.21 26.28 -7.96
C VAL A 539 2.94 26.30 -6.45
N LEU A 540 2.94 25.11 -5.85
CA LEU A 540 2.66 24.86 -4.45
C LEU A 540 3.95 24.68 -3.65
N SER A 541 5.02 24.18 -4.27
CA SER A 541 6.24 23.84 -3.55
C SER A 541 7.51 24.07 -4.38
N ILE A 542 8.61 24.33 -3.66
CA ILE A 542 9.97 24.37 -4.20
C ILE A 542 10.81 23.37 -3.38
N CYS A 543 11.20 22.27 -4.02
CA CYS A 543 11.89 21.16 -3.36
C CYS A 543 13.36 21.47 -3.04
N ALA A 544 13.98 20.63 -2.21
CA ALA A 544 15.33 20.84 -1.71
C ALA A 544 16.34 20.96 -2.85
N GLY A 545 17.28 21.90 -2.69
CA GLY A 545 18.31 22.17 -3.68
C GLY A 545 17.84 22.71 -5.04
N ALA A 546 16.53 22.99 -5.24
CA ALA A 546 15.98 23.42 -6.53
C ALA A 546 16.79 24.54 -7.22
N PHE A 547 17.28 25.53 -6.49
CA PHE A 547 18.12 26.63 -6.99
C PHE A 547 19.53 26.64 -6.39
N ALA A 548 19.98 25.49 -5.87
CA ALA A 548 21.31 25.37 -5.28
C ALA A 548 22.40 25.77 -6.28
N GLY A 549 23.35 26.59 -5.86
CA GLY A 549 24.48 27.00 -6.71
C GLY A 549 24.13 27.95 -7.88
N CYS A 550 22.92 28.53 -7.91
CA CYS A 550 22.55 29.56 -8.89
C CYS A 550 23.22 30.92 -8.59
N LYS A 551 24.55 31.01 -8.79
CA LYS A 551 25.41 32.12 -8.34
C LYS A 551 24.95 33.51 -8.79
N LYS A 552 24.36 33.64 -9.98
CA LYS A 552 23.92 34.92 -10.56
C LYS A 552 22.45 35.25 -10.32
N LEU A 553 21.67 34.41 -9.63
CA LEU A 553 20.24 34.63 -9.41
C LEU A 553 20.04 35.83 -8.49
N LYS A 554 19.51 36.93 -9.00
CA LYS A 554 19.30 38.19 -8.26
C LYS A 554 17.84 38.42 -7.89
N THR A 555 16.90 37.94 -8.71
CA THR A 555 15.46 38.15 -8.50
C THR A 555 14.70 36.84 -8.62
N LEU A 556 13.88 36.53 -7.61
CA LEU A 556 12.94 35.44 -7.63
C LEU A 556 11.53 36.00 -7.37
N VAL A 557 10.62 35.87 -8.32
CA VAL A 557 9.23 36.30 -8.18
C VAL A 557 8.39 35.05 -7.93
N LEU A 558 7.75 34.98 -6.77
CA LEU A 558 6.96 33.83 -6.36
C LEU A 558 5.47 34.07 -6.59
N GLY A 559 4.80 33.08 -7.18
CA GLY A 559 3.34 33.04 -7.29
C GLY A 559 2.66 32.91 -5.92
N LYS A 560 1.33 33.08 -5.89
CA LYS A 560 0.54 33.28 -4.65
C LYS A 560 0.24 32.05 -3.79
N ASN A 561 0.40 30.83 -4.33
CA ASN A 561 -0.05 29.59 -3.66
C ASN A 561 1.10 28.70 -3.16
N ILE A 562 2.31 29.23 -2.99
CA ILE A 562 3.42 28.44 -2.46
C ILE A 562 3.15 28.17 -0.99
N LYS A 563 3.04 26.88 -0.66
CA LYS A 563 2.81 26.33 0.67
C LYS A 563 4.10 25.83 1.32
N SER A 564 5.11 25.45 0.54
CA SER A 564 6.37 24.93 1.08
C SER A 564 7.61 25.32 0.25
N ILE A 565 8.70 25.64 0.94
CA ILE A 565 10.04 25.86 0.38
C ILE A 565 11.00 25.04 1.24
N GLU A 566 11.63 24.02 0.65
CA GLU A 566 12.43 23.07 1.42
C GLU A 566 13.82 23.58 1.79
N LYS A 567 14.46 22.88 2.73
CA LYS A 567 15.81 23.17 3.22
C LYS A 567 16.78 23.30 2.04
N LYS A 568 17.55 24.39 2.04
CA LYS A 568 18.53 24.77 1.00
C LYS A 568 17.97 24.91 -0.41
N ALA A 569 16.64 24.94 -0.62
CA ALA A 569 16.04 25.11 -1.94
C ALA A 569 16.54 26.38 -2.66
N LEU A 570 16.79 27.46 -1.92
CA LEU A 570 17.25 28.74 -2.44
C LEU A 570 18.70 29.08 -2.08
N HIS A 571 19.50 28.09 -1.66
CA HIS A 571 20.86 28.31 -1.19
C HIS A 571 21.84 28.57 -2.36
N ARG A 572 22.37 29.79 -2.47
CA ARG A 572 23.26 30.19 -3.58
C ARG A 572 24.71 30.28 -3.09
N THR A 573 25.57 29.40 -3.57
CA THR A 573 27.01 29.46 -3.27
C THR A 573 27.60 30.80 -3.74
N SER A 574 28.14 31.60 -2.82
CA SER A 574 28.74 32.92 -3.11
C SER A 574 27.79 33.90 -3.83
N GLY A 575 26.47 33.78 -3.60
CA GLY A 575 25.47 34.64 -4.25
C GLY A 575 25.39 36.04 -3.63
N LYS A 576 25.32 37.08 -4.48
CA LYS A 576 24.95 38.46 -4.06
C LYS A 576 23.53 38.49 -3.47
N LYS A 577 23.08 39.57 -2.84
CA LYS A 577 21.72 39.66 -2.23
C LYS A 577 20.59 39.22 -3.18
N LEU A 578 19.75 38.25 -2.77
CA LEU A 578 18.56 37.79 -3.50
C LEU A 578 17.36 38.66 -3.16
N THR A 579 16.72 39.27 -4.14
CA THR A 579 15.41 39.88 -3.95
C THR A 579 14.31 38.86 -4.25
N ILE A 580 13.55 38.47 -3.23
CA ILE A 580 12.39 37.58 -3.37
C ILE A 580 11.14 38.44 -3.34
N LYS A 581 10.46 38.57 -4.48
CA LYS A 581 9.21 39.32 -4.61
C LYS A 581 8.04 38.39 -4.37
N VAL A 582 7.17 38.76 -3.44
CA VAL A 582 5.99 37.96 -3.04
C VAL A 582 4.74 38.84 -3.04
N PRO A 583 3.53 38.28 -3.16
CA PRO A 583 2.32 39.10 -3.05
C PRO A 583 2.23 39.70 -1.65
N LYS A 584 1.93 41.01 -1.56
CA LYS A 584 1.93 41.80 -0.31
C LYS A 584 1.19 41.10 0.84
N LYS A 585 0.01 40.53 0.55
CA LYS A 585 -0.83 39.79 1.51
C LYS A 585 -0.12 38.61 2.18
N TYR A 586 0.79 37.93 1.48
CA TYR A 586 1.44 36.70 1.96
C TYR A 586 2.89 36.90 2.44
N LYS A 587 3.35 38.16 2.53
CA LYS A 587 4.75 38.47 2.88
C LYS A 587 5.22 37.80 4.16
N LYS A 588 4.42 37.85 5.25
CA LYS A 588 4.76 37.23 6.54
C LYS A 588 4.92 35.71 6.42
N THR A 589 3.98 35.04 5.76
CA THR A 589 4.01 33.59 5.52
C THR A 589 5.24 33.19 4.72
N TYR A 590 5.53 33.89 3.63
CA TYR A 590 6.67 33.59 2.77
C TYR A 590 7.99 33.84 3.48
N THR A 591 8.12 34.91 4.27
CA THR A 591 9.32 35.15 5.08
C THR A 591 9.59 33.98 6.03
N LYS A 592 8.56 33.42 6.68
CA LYS A 592 8.72 32.21 7.51
C LYS A 592 9.22 31.02 6.69
N LEU A 593 8.60 30.73 5.54
CA LEU A 593 9.02 29.62 4.66
C LEU A 593 10.48 29.78 4.19
N ILE A 594 10.88 30.98 3.77
CA ILE A 594 12.23 31.28 3.27
C ILE A 594 13.28 31.20 4.39
N LYS A 595 12.94 31.62 5.61
CA LYS A 595 13.78 31.47 6.80
C LYS A 595 13.98 29.99 7.13
N SER A 596 12.90 29.20 7.19
CA SER A 596 12.98 27.75 7.43
C SER A 596 13.77 27.01 6.36
N ALA A 597 13.73 27.48 5.12
CA ALA A 597 14.53 26.96 4.01
C ALA A 597 16.04 27.22 4.15
N LYS A 598 16.50 27.95 5.18
CA LYS A 598 17.91 28.34 5.38
C LYS A 598 18.51 29.07 4.16
N THR A 599 17.72 29.99 3.58
CA THR A 599 18.13 30.80 2.42
C THR A 599 19.20 31.81 2.84
N ASN A 600 20.27 31.96 2.04
CA ASN A 600 21.38 32.86 2.35
C ASN A 600 21.25 34.22 1.61
N ASN A 601 21.62 35.31 2.31
CA ASN A 601 21.72 36.69 1.80
C ASN A 601 20.51 37.08 0.92
N TYR A 602 19.35 37.31 1.54
CA TYR A 602 18.10 37.61 0.85
C TYR A 602 17.35 38.79 1.46
N VAL A 603 16.42 39.35 0.68
CA VAL A 603 15.40 40.29 1.13
C VAL A 603 14.05 39.89 0.54
N VAL A 604 13.01 39.88 1.35
CA VAL A 604 11.63 39.66 0.91
C VAL A 604 10.99 41.02 0.66
N LYS A 605 10.64 41.30 -0.60
CA LYS A 605 9.96 42.53 -1.01
C LYS A 605 8.48 42.29 -1.18
#